data_AF-A0AAD7N3G4-F1
#
_entry.id   AF-A0AAD7N3G4-F1
#
_cell.length_a   1.000
_cell.length_b   1.000
_cell.length_c   1.000
_cell.angle_alpha   90.00
_cell.angle_beta   90.00
_cell.angle_gamma   90.00
#
_symmetry.space_group_name_H-M   'P 1'
#
loop_
_entity.id
_entity.type
_entity.pdbx_description
1 polymer ?
#
loop_
_entity_poly.entity_id
_entity_poly.type
_entity_poly.pdbx_seq_one_letter_code
_entity_poly.pdbx_strand_id
1 'polypeptide(L)'
;MEWTWNTQNIADLNLSIAQRTKELMWCEGVLIAIALENLVYGDFEEKWKEVGLERKRELALEGLYRGACSVPRDNSRIICPELTIDGLVGDGEYNLINLLRCIMDHDPTGNRRVKEVFLLVHPYVQHEYRHSDEASDLLKAFFYQVHLLRNFCIVETLRGIVEAYHGYPFAPFMPMKFSTEARDEDRKARKRQARVESKKANLDKIVDSSQCKEEAAIVVPACSSCLKKTDRKDDLKKCGRCQMVWYCGSACQKKDWPDHKKFCGKQHFDPKILAPTPQGPAEFIGCPAVVDGFIRTPALWRQIFYLSKPDSQISDYHFDTTPGHTTSIFSRYPCNESFRAVFLVARRRAMASGSVPAIHTMFGIATYGAEDGVTIHDVTIEQVRRQFEGDYRIEITPASIQSAEPFSQPTPQELEEERSYLS
;
A
#
# COMPACT_ATOMS: atom_id res chain seq x y z
N MET A 1 -6.18 14.49 28.93
CA MET A 1 -7.40 13.74 28.56
C MET A 1 -7.35 12.40 29.28
N GLU A 2 -8.23 12.15 30.25
CA GLU A 2 -8.39 10.80 30.80
C GLU A 2 -9.12 9.96 29.76
N TRP A 3 -8.34 9.21 28.96
CA TRP A 3 -8.90 8.27 28.01
C TRP A 3 -9.57 7.13 28.80
N THR A 4 -10.88 6.95 28.65
CA THR A 4 -11.62 5.83 29.27
C THR A 4 -11.34 4.52 28.53
N TRP A 5 -10.09 4.10 28.47
CA TRP A 5 -9.68 2.82 27.85
C TRP A 5 -10.00 1.63 28.76
N ASN A 6 -9.99 1.84 30.08
CA ASN A 6 -10.25 0.83 31.11
C ASN A 6 -11.67 0.24 31.10
N THR A 7 -12.63 0.86 30.41
CA THR A 7 -14.00 0.34 30.27
C THR A 7 -14.22 -0.47 28.98
N GLN A 8 -13.20 -0.65 28.13
CA GLN A 8 -13.36 -1.36 26.87
C GLN A 8 -13.26 -2.88 27.03
N ASN A 9 -14.06 -3.61 26.26
CA ASN A 9 -13.93 -5.06 26.14
C ASN A 9 -12.80 -5.39 25.16
N ILE A 10 -11.79 -6.13 25.63
CA ILE A 10 -10.61 -6.46 24.84
C ILE A 10 -10.93 -7.31 23.59
N ALA A 11 -11.91 -8.22 23.64
CA ALA A 11 -12.27 -9.02 22.48
C ALA A 11 -12.84 -8.16 21.34
N ASP A 12 -13.63 -7.15 21.69
CA ASP A 12 -14.14 -6.18 20.71
C ASP A 12 -13.02 -5.27 20.18
N LEU A 13 -12.08 -4.90 21.04
CA LEU A 13 -10.93 -4.08 20.68
C LEU A 13 -10.01 -4.83 19.71
N ASN A 14 -9.65 -6.07 20.04
CA ASN A 14 -8.89 -6.99 19.17
C ASN A 14 -9.55 -7.17 17.80
N LEU A 15 -10.88 -7.31 17.77
CA LEU A 15 -11.59 -7.43 16.52
C LEU A 15 -11.54 -6.15 15.69
N SER A 16 -11.72 -4.99 16.35
CA SER A 16 -11.57 -3.71 15.68
C SER A 16 -10.14 -3.50 15.18
N ILE A 17 -9.13 -3.96 15.91
CA ILE A 17 -7.72 -3.91 15.50
C ILE A 17 -7.52 -4.78 14.27
N ALA A 18 -7.93 -6.05 14.28
CA ALA A 18 -7.75 -6.95 13.14
C ALA A 18 -8.41 -6.41 11.85
N GLN A 19 -9.62 -5.84 11.97
CA GLN A 19 -10.29 -5.18 10.84
C GLN A 19 -9.48 -3.98 10.32
N ARG A 20 -8.99 -3.13 11.23
CA ARG A 20 -8.22 -1.93 10.86
C ARG A 20 -6.86 -2.28 10.29
N THR A 21 -6.20 -3.30 10.80
CA THR A 21 -4.98 -3.87 10.23
C THR A 21 -5.23 -4.28 8.78
N LYS A 22 -6.29 -5.06 8.50
CA LYS A 22 -6.63 -5.48 7.14
C LYS A 22 -6.89 -4.31 6.18
N GLU A 23 -7.62 -3.30 6.63
CA GLU A 23 -7.91 -2.10 5.83
C GLU A 23 -6.65 -1.26 5.62
N LEU A 24 -5.84 -1.04 6.65
CA LEU A 24 -4.60 -0.28 6.57
C LEU A 24 -3.61 -0.94 5.60
N MET A 25 -3.43 -2.26 5.69
CA MET A 25 -2.57 -3.01 4.77
C MET A 25 -2.98 -2.83 3.30
N TRP A 26 -4.28 -2.76 3.04
CA TRP A 26 -4.78 -2.46 1.70
C TRP A 26 -4.44 -1.03 1.28
N CYS A 27 -4.73 -0.03 2.13
CA CYS A 27 -4.43 1.37 1.85
C CYS A 27 -2.93 1.62 1.65
N GLU A 28 -2.08 1.03 2.51
CA GLU A 28 -0.62 1.06 2.40
C GLU A 28 -0.17 0.46 1.06
N GLY A 29 -0.68 -0.72 0.70
CA GLY A 29 -0.33 -1.34 -0.57
C GLY A 29 -0.73 -0.51 -1.79
N VAL A 30 -1.87 0.21 -1.72
CA VAL A 30 -2.29 1.15 -2.77
C VAL A 30 -1.35 2.35 -2.83
N LEU A 31 -1.00 2.94 -1.68
CA LEU A 31 -0.08 4.08 -1.62
C LEU A 31 1.30 3.71 -2.15
N ILE A 32 1.84 2.54 -1.79
CA ILE A 32 3.14 2.05 -2.28
C ILE A 32 3.12 1.93 -3.80
N ALA A 33 2.06 1.36 -4.38
CA ALA A 33 1.92 1.25 -5.83
C ALA A 33 1.93 2.63 -6.50
N ILE A 34 1.14 3.58 -5.97
CA ILE A 34 1.10 4.97 -6.44
C ILE A 34 2.48 5.62 -6.31
N ALA A 35 3.16 5.42 -5.19
CA ALA A 35 4.46 6.03 -4.91
C ALA A 35 5.55 5.47 -5.84
N LEU A 36 5.56 4.16 -6.11
CA LEU A 36 6.45 3.55 -7.11
C LEU A 36 6.20 4.13 -8.51
N GLU A 37 4.95 4.17 -8.95
CA GLU A 37 4.57 4.73 -10.25
C GLU A 37 5.00 6.19 -10.42
N ASN A 38 5.01 6.96 -9.32
CA ASN A 38 5.31 8.39 -9.36
C ASN A 38 6.79 8.73 -9.15
N LEU A 39 7.43 8.08 -8.17
CA LEU A 39 8.79 8.40 -7.73
C LEU A 39 9.87 7.58 -8.46
N VAL A 40 9.55 6.36 -8.90
CA VAL A 40 10.51 5.49 -9.58
C VAL A 40 10.33 5.54 -11.09
N TYR A 41 9.08 5.37 -11.54
CA TYR A 41 8.77 5.28 -12.97
C TYR A 41 8.26 6.59 -13.58
N GLY A 42 7.95 7.57 -12.72
CA GLY A 42 7.47 8.89 -13.10
C GLY A 42 8.50 9.99 -12.88
N ASP A 43 8.07 11.23 -13.13
CA ASP A 43 8.84 12.45 -12.90
C ASP A 43 8.27 13.28 -11.74
N PHE A 44 7.51 12.64 -10.84
CA PHE A 44 6.80 13.34 -9.76
C PHE A 44 7.75 14.13 -8.88
N GLU A 45 8.90 13.57 -8.50
CA GLU A 45 9.84 14.26 -7.61
C GLU A 45 10.46 15.50 -8.28
N GLU A 46 10.81 15.40 -9.57
CA GLU A 46 11.35 16.50 -10.36
C GLU A 46 10.31 17.61 -10.50
N LYS A 47 9.11 17.27 -10.96
CA LYS A 47 8.01 18.22 -11.10
C LYS A 47 7.56 18.80 -9.75
N TRP A 48 7.57 18.01 -8.68
CA TRP A 48 7.24 18.48 -7.33
C TRP A 48 8.21 19.58 -6.90
N LYS A 49 9.50 19.53 -7.27
CA LYS A 49 10.44 20.62 -6.98
C LYS A 49 10.07 21.92 -7.70
N GLU A 50 9.49 21.84 -8.89
CA GLU A 50 9.05 22.97 -9.70
C GLU A 50 7.72 23.59 -9.22
N VAL A 51 6.90 22.83 -8.47
CA VAL A 51 5.63 23.36 -7.93
C VAL A 51 5.90 24.50 -6.93
N GLY A 52 5.26 25.64 -7.16
CA GLY A 52 5.32 26.80 -6.27
C GLY A 52 4.80 26.50 -4.86
N LEU A 53 5.37 27.16 -3.85
CA LEU A 53 5.10 26.88 -2.43
C LEU A 53 3.60 26.97 -2.07
N GLU A 54 2.90 27.98 -2.56
CA GLU A 54 1.46 28.14 -2.28
C GLU A 54 0.63 26.97 -2.85
N ARG A 55 0.95 26.50 -4.06
CA ARG A 55 0.30 25.33 -4.63
C ARG A 55 0.62 24.06 -3.84
N LYS A 56 1.86 23.90 -3.34
CA LYS A 56 2.21 22.78 -2.45
C LYS A 56 1.39 22.82 -1.17
N ARG A 57 1.17 24.00 -0.58
CA ARG A 57 0.35 24.18 0.62
C ARG A 57 -1.12 23.83 0.38
N GLU A 58 -1.68 24.24 -0.75
CA GLU A 58 -3.03 23.83 -1.17
C GLU A 58 -3.15 22.31 -1.29
N LEU A 59 -2.20 21.68 -1.99
CA LEU A 59 -2.17 20.22 -2.16
C LEU A 59 -2.00 19.49 -0.83
N ALA A 60 -1.15 20.00 0.06
CA ALA A 60 -0.99 19.45 1.40
C ALA A 60 -2.28 19.58 2.23
N LEU A 61 -2.95 20.74 2.17
CA LEU A 61 -4.22 20.97 2.85
C LEU A 61 -5.32 20.05 2.31
N GLU A 62 -5.42 19.91 0.99
CA GLU A 62 -6.35 19.00 0.35
C GLU A 62 -6.07 17.55 0.74
N GLY A 63 -4.80 17.12 0.73
CA GLY A 63 -4.44 15.79 1.20
C GLY A 63 -4.79 15.53 2.66
N LEU A 64 -4.59 16.52 3.54
CA LEU A 64 -5.01 16.45 4.94
C LEU A 64 -6.53 16.31 5.08
N TYR A 65 -7.30 17.03 4.25
CA TYR A 65 -8.76 16.91 4.18
C TYR A 65 -9.17 15.51 3.71
N ARG A 66 -8.63 15.04 2.59
CA ARG A 66 -8.88 13.69 2.04
C ARG A 66 -8.58 12.60 3.07
N GLY A 67 -7.43 12.72 3.73
CA GLY A 67 -7.00 11.82 4.80
C GLY A 67 -7.97 11.81 5.99
N ALA A 68 -8.39 12.97 6.47
CA ALA A 68 -9.35 13.09 7.56
C ALA A 68 -10.70 12.45 7.22
N CYS A 69 -11.20 12.64 6.00
CA CYS A 69 -12.45 12.05 5.53
C CYS A 69 -12.40 10.52 5.36
N SER A 70 -11.24 9.96 5.04
CA SER A 70 -11.02 8.51 4.92
C SER A 70 -10.84 7.82 6.27
N VAL A 71 -10.37 8.54 7.31
CA VAL A 71 -10.04 7.96 8.60
C VAL A 71 -11.29 7.83 9.49
N PRO A 72 -11.48 6.70 10.20
CA PRO A 72 -12.69 6.41 10.98
C PRO A 72 -12.97 7.30 12.19
N ARG A 73 -12.08 8.25 12.48
CA ARG A 73 -12.13 9.16 13.61
C ARG A 73 -11.49 10.48 13.21
N ASP A 74 -12.32 11.50 13.24
CA ASP A 74 -12.02 12.90 12.89
C ASP A 74 -10.81 13.50 13.64
N ASN A 75 -10.50 12.99 14.85
CA ASN A 75 -9.38 13.52 15.67
C ASN A 75 -8.06 12.73 15.59
N SER A 76 -7.91 11.76 14.70
CA SER A 76 -6.65 10.96 14.63
C SER A 76 -5.45 11.78 14.14
N ARG A 77 -5.67 12.96 13.56
CA ARG A 77 -4.60 13.88 13.18
C ARG A 77 -3.82 14.43 14.39
N ILE A 78 -4.43 14.53 15.57
CA ILE A 78 -3.79 15.13 16.76
C ILE A 78 -2.53 14.36 17.21
N ILE A 79 -2.42 13.09 16.82
CA ILE A 79 -1.29 12.21 17.12
C ILE A 79 -0.32 12.05 15.93
N CYS A 80 -0.47 12.87 14.89
CA CYS A 80 0.34 12.84 13.67
C CYS A 80 1.19 14.13 13.55
N PRO A 81 2.25 14.31 14.36
CA PRO A 81 3.10 15.50 14.30
C PRO A 81 3.82 15.69 12.95
N GLU A 82 3.92 14.64 12.14
CA GLU A 82 4.51 14.66 10.80
C GLU A 82 3.61 15.38 9.79
N LEU A 83 2.30 15.41 10.04
CA LEU A 83 1.29 15.90 9.11
C LEU A 83 0.99 17.40 9.32
N THR A 84 2.06 18.20 9.39
CA THR A 84 1.96 19.65 9.32
C THR A 84 2.14 20.12 7.88
N ILE A 85 1.45 21.19 7.48
CA ILE A 85 1.59 21.72 6.12
C ILE A 85 3.06 22.08 5.87
N ASP A 86 3.69 22.84 6.78
CA ASP A 86 5.09 23.24 6.63
C ASP A 86 6.05 22.05 6.63
N GLY A 87 5.79 21.00 7.42
CA GLY A 87 6.57 19.77 7.41
C GLY A 87 6.47 19.02 6.08
N LEU A 88 5.26 18.87 5.54
CA LEU A 88 4.98 18.14 4.31
C LEU A 88 5.56 18.83 3.06
N VAL A 89 5.57 20.17 3.02
CA VAL A 89 6.03 20.95 1.87
C VAL A 89 7.49 21.39 1.96
N GLY A 90 8.09 21.33 3.15
CA GLY A 90 9.48 21.72 3.41
C GLY A 90 10.49 20.64 3.04
N ASP A 91 11.73 20.81 3.52
CA ASP A 91 12.86 19.92 3.22
C ASP A 91 13.27 19.02 4.41
N GLY A 92 12.44 18.98 5.46
CA GLY A 92 12.70 18.20 6.68
C GLY A 92 12.55 16.69 6.48
N GLU A 93 12.85 15.92 7.54
CA GLU A 93 12.72 14.45 7.53
C GLU A 93 11.32 13.98 7.15
N TYR A 94 10.28 14.70 7.57
CA TYR A 94 8.87 14.36 7.35
C TYR A 94 8.23 15.04 6.14
N ASN A 95 9.03 15.50 5.17
CA ASN A 95 8.46 15.98 3.91
C ASN A 95 7.77 14.87 3.12
N LEU A 96 6.88 15.25 2.20
CA LEU A 96 6.09 14.31 1.39
C LEU A 96 6.94 13.21 0.74
N ILE A 97 8.03 13.59 0.06
CA ILE A 97 8.87 12.65 -0.70
C ILE A 97 9.54 11.65 0.23
N ASN A 98 10.08 12.12 1.37
CA ASN A 98 10.73 11.27 2.36
C ASN A 98 9.73 10.29 2.99
N LEU A 99 8.53 10.75 3.34
CA LEU A 99 7.49 9.88 3.90
C LEU A 99 7.02 8.81 2.89
N LEU A 100 6.88 9.17 1.60
CA LEU A 100 6.56 8.21 0.55
C LEU A 100 7.66 7.15 0.40
N ARG A 101 8.93 7.56 0.41
CA ARG A 101 10.08 6.63 0.37
C ARG A 101 10.11 5.69 1.57
N CYS A 102 9.89 6.21 2.79
CA CYS A 102 9.83 5.37 3.98
C CYS A 102 8.78 4.25 3.87
N ILE A 103 7.60 4.55 3.30
CA ILE A 103 6.53 3.57 3.12
C ILE A 103 6.87 2.57 1.99
N MET A 104 7.49 3.05 0.91
CA MET A 104 7.94 2.18 -0.19
C MET A 104 9.03 1.20 0.25
N ASP A 105 9.97 1.64 1.08
CA ASP A 105 11.06 0.80 1.58
C ASP A 105 10.56 -0.33 2.48
N HIS A 106 9.40 -0.15 3.12
CA HIS A 106 8.79 -1.16 4.00
C HIS A 106 8.20 -2.36 3.23
N ASP A 107 7.38 -2.12 2.20
CA ASP A 107 6.96 -3.20 1.29
C ASP A 107 7.24 -2.83 -0.17
N PRO A 108 8.43 -3.21 -0.65
CA PRO A 108 8.91 -2.88 -1.98
C PRO A 108 7.98 -3.31 -3.13
N THR A 109 7.12 -4.31 -2.93
CA THR A 109 6.50 -5.07 -4.03
C THR A 109 5.49 -4.27 -4.85
N GLY A 110 4.83 -3.26 -4.27
CA GLY A 110 3.81 -2.46 -4.97
C GLY A 110 2.60 -3.24 -5.51
N ASN A 111 2.43 -4.51 -5.11
CA ASN A 111 1.38 -5.41 -5.59
C ASN A 111 0.02 -5.19 -4.89
N ARG A 112 -0.11 -4.08 -4.16
CA ARG A 112 -1.28 -3.74 -3.32
C ARG A 112 -1.56 -4.75 -2.20
N ARG A 113 -0.56 -5.55 -1.81
CA ARG A 113 -0.64 -6.56 -0.75
C ARG A 113 0.61 -6.50 0.12
N VAL A 114 0.58 -5.61 1.11
CA VAL A 114 1.69 -5.54 2.06
C VAL A 114 1.75 -6.80 2.93
N LYS A 115 2.96 -7.27 3.26
CA LYS A 115 3.15 -8.45 4.13
C LYS A 115 2.89 -8.16 5.60
N GLU A 116 3.32 -6.99 6.05
CA GLU A 116 3.16 -6.49 7.41
C GLU A 116 2.65 -5.05 7.34
N VAL A 117 2.14 -4.52 8.46
CA VAL A 117 1.78 -3.11 8.54
C VAL A 117 3.04 -2.31 8.81
N PHE A 118 3.29 -1.27 8.02
CA PHE A 118 4.30 -0.29 8.39
C PHE A 118 3.76 0.53 9.56
N LEU A 119 4.49 0.63 10.67
CA LEU A 119 4.17 1.57 11.75
C LEU A 119 5.24 2.66 11.78
N LEU A 120 4.87 3.88 11.37
CA LEU A 120 5.83 4.97 11.25
C LEU A 120 6.28 5.39 12.65
N VAL A 121 7.58 5.42 12.88
CA VAL A 121 8.15 5.79 14.19
C VAL A 121 8.27 7.30 14.31
N HIS A 122 7.91 7.85 15.47
CA HIS A 122 8.19 9.24 15.82
C HIS A 122 8.54 9.36 17.31
N PRO A 123 9.61 10.10 17.68
CA PRO A 123 10.09 10.17 19.07
C PRO A 123 9.03 10.58 20.09
N TYR A 124 8.25 11.62 19.80
CA TYR A 124 7.15 12.06 20.66
C TYR A 124 6.09 10.97 20.88
N VAL A 125 5.69 10.27 19.81
CA VAL A 125 4.65 9.24 19.87
C VAL A 125 5.16 8.03 20.64
N GLN A 126 6.41 7.62 20.42
CA GLN A 126 7.04 6.56 21.20
C GLN A 126 7.10 6.90 22.69
N HIS A 127 7.41 8.15 23.03
CA HIS A 127 7.46 8.58 24.43
C HIS A 127 6.07 8.56 25.09
N GLU A 128 5.06 9.10 24.40
CA GLU A 128 3.70 9.25 24.92
C GLU A 128 2.98 7.89 25.07
N TYR A 129 3.20 6.96 24.14
CA TYR A 129 2.51 5.66 24.08
C TYR A 129 3.41 4.48 24.49
N ARG A 130 4.48 4.73 25.26
CA ARG A 130 5.31 3.65 25.82
C ARG A 130 4.55 2.85 26.89
N HIS A 131 4.81 1.56 26.94
CA HIS A 131 4.33 0.67 27.99
C HIS A 131 5.40 -0.38 28.30
N SER A 132 5.35 -1.01 29.48
CA SER A 132 6.25 -2.13 29.80
C SER A 132 5.71 -3.44 29.20
N ASP A 133 6.54 -4.50 29.24
CA ASP A 133 6.13 -5.83 28.79
C ASP A 133 5.11 -6.48 29.73
N GLU A 134 5.05 -6.05 30.99
CA GLU A 134 4.08 -6.50 32.00
C GLU A 134 2.74 -5.75 31.92
N ALA A 135 2.63 -4.74 31.06
CA ALA A 135 1.39 -4.00 30.88
C ALA A 135 0.23 -4.94 30.47
N SER A 136 -0.98 -4.58 30.89
CA SER A 136 -2.18 -5.35 30.55
C SER A 136 -2.41 -5.38 29.04
N ASP A 137 -2.93 -6.50 28.54
CA ASP A 137 -3.28 -6.65 27.13
C ASP A 137 -4.26 -5.57 26.65
N LEU A 138 -5.13 -5.09 27.54
CA LEU A 138 -6.08 -4.01 27.23
C LEU A 138 -5.34 -2.71 26.90
N LEU A 139 -4.32 -2.35 27.69
CA LEU A 139 -3.51 -1.16 27.45
C LEU A 139 -2.69 -1.30 26.16
N LYS A 140 -2.03 -2.44 25.97
CA LYS A 140 -1.25 -2.74 24.76
C LYS A 140 -2.12 -2.68 23.50
N ALA A 141 -3.30 -3.30 23.53
CA ALA A 141 -4.26 -3.25 22.44
C ALA A 141 -4.73 -1.82 22.16
N PHE A 142 -5.00 -1.03 23.20
CA PHE A 142 -5.44 0.36 23.05
C PHE A 142 -4.36 1.23 22.38
N PHE A 143 -3.11 1.14 22.84
CA PHE A 143 -2.00 1.87 22.22
C PHE A 143 -1.72 1.40 20.80
N TYR A 144 -1.78 0.09 20.53
CA TYR A 144 -1.65 -0.41 19.16
C TYR A 144 -2.77 0.10 18.25
N GLN A 145 -4.01 0.16 18.72
CA GLN A 145 -5.11 0.78 17.96
C GLN A 145 -4.83 2.26 17.65
N VAL A 146 -4.25 3.00 18.60
CA VAL A 146 -3.84 4.40 18.40
C VAL A 146 -2.78 4.50 17.30
N HIS A 147 -1.75 3.66 17.33
CA HIS A 147 -0.74 3.60 16.26
C HIS A 147 -1.33 3.24 14.90
N LEU A 148 -2.26 2.29 14.82
CA LEU A 148 -2.94 1.94 13.58
C LEU A 148 -3.73 3.14 13.01
N LEU A 149 -4.48 3.85 13.84
CA LEU A 149 -5.27 5.01 13.39
C LEU A 149 -4.37 6.16 12.94
N ARG A 150 -3.25 6.38 13.64
CA ARG A 150 -2.20 7.32 13.22
C ARG A 150 -1.68 6.98 11.83
N ASN A 151 -1.27 5.73 11.63
CA ASN A 151 -0.73 5.29 10.35
C ASN A 151 -1.76 5.34 9.21
N PHE A 152 -3.01 5.03 9.49
CA PHE A 152 -4.10 5.23 8.53
C PHE A 152 -4.21 6.69 8.09
N CYS A 153 -4.10 7.63 9.03
CA CYS A 153 -4.14 9.06 8.72
C CYS A 153 -2.95 9.51 7.87
N ILE A 154 -1.75 9.03 8.18
CA ILE A 154 -0.55 9.30 7.39
C ILE A 154 -0.72 8.76 5.96
N VAL A 155 -1.05 7.47 5.82
CA VAL A 155 -1.18 6.80 4.52
C VAL A 155 -2.23 7.46 3.64
N GLU A 156 -3.43 7.72 4.17
CA GLU A 156 -4.49 8.36 3.38
C GLU A 156 -4.19 9.84 3.08
N THR A 157 -3.48 10.55 3.97
CA THR A 157 -3.04 11.92 3.69
C THR A 157 -2.04 11.93 2.53
N LEU A 158 -0.99 11.12 2.60
CA LEU A 158 0.05 11.07 1.57
C LEU A 158 -0.54 10.66 0.22
N ARG A 159 -1.42 9.64 0.22
CA ARG A 159 -2.20 9.26 -0.97
C ARG A 159 -3.02 10.43 -1.49
N GLY A 160 -3.75 11.12 -0.61
CA GLY A 160 -4.57 12.26 -0.96
C GLY A 160 -3.79 13.41 -1.61
N ILE A 161 -2.56 13.69 -1.14
CA ILE A 161 -1.69 14.72 -1.73
C ILE A 161 -1.29 14.33 -3.15
N VAL A 162 -0.81 13.09 -3.35
CA VAL A 162 -0.41 12.63 -4.69
C VAL A 162 -1.61 12.58 -5.64
N GLU A 163 -2.78 12.13 -5.17
CA GLU A 163 -3.99 12.10 -5.98
C GLU A 163 -4.49 13.51 -6.35
N ALA A 164 -4.44 14.45 -5.41
CA ALA A 164 -4.78 15.86 -5.65
C ALA A 164 -3.83 16.51 -6.65
N TYR A 165 -2.54 16.20 -6.58
CA TYR A 165 -1.53 16.70 -7.52
C TYR A 165 -1.87 16.29 -8.97
N HIS A 166 -2.32 15.05 -9.17
CA HIS A 166 -2.76 14.55 -10.48
C HIS A 166 -4.17 14.96 -10.87
N GLY A 167 -4.88 15.72 -10.03
CA GLY A 167 -6.24 16.16 -10.30
C GLY A 167 -7.31 15.05 -10.20
N TYR A 168 -7.02 13.93 -9.53
CA TYR A 168 -8.02 12.90 -9.31
C TYR A 168 -9.12 13.42 -8.40
N PRO A 169 -10.41 13.24 -8.76
CA PRO A 169 -11.52 13.72 -7.94
C PRO A 169 -11.57 12.98 -6.62
N PHE A 170 -11.96 13.68 -5.55
CA PHE A 170 -12.18 13.09 -4.25
C PHE A 170 -13.67 12.81 -4.00
N ALA A 171 -13.98 11.59 -3.56
CA ALA A 171 -15.31 11.21 -3.10
C ALA A 171 -15.17 10.53 -1.73
N PRO A 172 -15.57 11.17 -0.62
CA PRO A 172 -15.38 10.62 0.72
C PRO A 172 -16.22 9.34 0.92
N PHE A 173 -15.58 8.24 1.32
CA PHE A 173 -16.24 6.95 1.58
C PHE A 173 -15.67 6.26 2.83
N MET A 174 -16.55 5.79 3.72
CA MET A 174 -16.19 4.97 4.87
C MET A 174 -17.10 3.73 4.98
N PRO A 175 -16.58 2.51 5.09
CA PRO A 175 -17.40 1.32 5.33
C PRO A 175 -18.05 1.34 6.74
N MET A 176 -19.29 0.85 6.84
CA MET A 176 -20.06 0.84 8.10
C MET A 176 -19.42 -0.06 9.16
N LYS A 177 -19.05 0.53 10.31
CA LYS A 177 -18.81 -0.21 11.55
C LYS A 177 -20.15 -0.49 12.23
N PHE A 178 -20.51 -1.77 12.34
CA PHE A 178 -21.69 -2.17 13.08
C PHE A 178 -21.38 -2.34 14.57
N SER A 179 -22.17 -1.66 15.39
CA SER A 179 -22.21 -1.79 16.83
C SER A 179 -23.14 -2.93 17.26
N THR A 180 -22.91 -3.50 18.44
CA THR A 180 -23.94 -4.28 19.14
C THR A 180 -25.05 -3.35 19.64
N GLU A 181 -26.27 -3.85 19.82
CA GLU A 181 -27.42 -3.06 20.30
C GLU A 181 -27.14 -2.40 21.67
N ALA A 182 -26.44 -3.12 22.57
CA ALA A 182 -26.02 -2.58 23.86
C ALA A 182 -25.06 -1.38 23.73
N ARG A 183 -24.12 -1.44 22.77
CA ARG A 183 -23.20 -0.33 22.48
C ARG A 183 -23.89 0.84 21.78
N ASP A 184 -24.96 0.58 21.02
CA ASP A 184 -25.74 1.64 20.39
C ASP A 184 -26.52 2.46 21.42
N GLU A 185 -27.06 1.82 22.45
CA GLU A 185 -27.70 2.51 23.57
C GLU A 185 -26.69 3.31 24.41
N ASP A 186 -25.53 2.75 24.73
CA ASP A 186 -24.47 3.50 25.46
C ASP A 186 -23.97 4.71 24.64
N ARG A 187 -23.79 4.55 23.32
CA ARG A 187 -23.44 5.64 22.40
C ARG A 187 -24.51 6.72 22.36
N LYS A 188 -25.80 6.35 22.30
CA LYS A 188 -26.91 7.30 22.35
C LYS A 188 -26.94 8.04 23.69
N ALA A 189 -26.69 7.35 24.80
CA ALA A 189 -26.64 7.94 26.14
C ALA A 189 -25.50 8.96 26.24
N ARG A 190 -24.28 8.63 25.81
CA ARG A 190 -23.14 9.55 25.75
C ARG A 190 -23.41 10.76 24.88
N LYS A 191 -24.02 10.59 23.69
CA LYS A 191 -24.42 11.72 22.82
C LYS A 191 -25.43 12.64 23.50
N ARG A 192 -26.40 12.08 24.25
CA ARG A 192 -27.36 12.87 25.02
C ARG A 192 -26.66 13.67 26.12
N GLN A 193 -25.74 13.04 26.85
CA GLN A 193 -24.99 13.70 27.91
C GLN A 193 -24.08 14.81 27.38
N ALA A 194 -23.33 14.55 26.31
CA ALA A 194 -22.50 15.56 25.64
C ALA A 194 -23.31 16.76 25.13
N ARG A 195 -24.52 16.53 24.60
CA ARG A 195 -25.44 17.63 24.22
C ARG A 195 -25.90 18.45 25.43
N VAL A 196 -26.17 17.81 26.57
CA VAL A 196 -26.54 18.51 27.81
C VAL A 196 -25.37 19.37 28.30
N GLU A 197 -24.15 18.83 28.26
CA GLU A 197 -22.92 19.54 28.65
C GLU A 197 -22.60 20.69 27.69
N SER A 198 -22.72 20.50 26.37
CA SER A 198 -22.53 21.54 25.35
C SER A 198 -23.49 22.72 25.55
N LYS A 199 -24.78 22.43 25.78
CA LYS A 199 -25.78 23.44 26.12
C LYS A 199 -25.46 24.17 27.41
N LYS A 200 -25.02 23.45 28.45
CA LYS A 200 -24.65 24.02 29.74
C LYS A 200 -23.43 24.94 29.61
N ALA A 201 -22.49 24.61 28.72
CA ALA A 201 -21.30 25.41 28.44
C ALA A 201 -21.51 26.51 27.37
N ASN A 202 -22.74 26.67 26.83
CA ASN A 202 -23.05 27.61 25.73
C ASN A 202 -22.21 27.39 24.45
N LEU A 203 -21.59 26.22 24.28
CA LEU A 203 -20.73 25.88 23.14
C LEU A 203 -21.51 25.88 21.82
N ASP A 204 -22.80 25.55 21.86
CA ASP A 204 -23.72 25.57 20.70
C ASP A 204 -23.88 26.97 20.06
N LYS A 205 -23.49 28.05 20.76
CA LYS A 205 -23.47 29.43 20.22
C LYS A 205 -22.12 29.85 19.65
N ILE A 206 -21.06 29.11 19.98
CA ILE A 206 -19.67 29.39 19.57
C ILE A 206 -19.32 28.56 18.32
N VAL A 207 -19.84 27.33 18.24
CA VAL A 207 -19.62 26.41 17.13
C VAL A 207 -20.75 26.53 16.12
N ASP A 208 -20.45 27.02 14.92
CA ASP A 208 -21.41 27.04 13.82
C ASP A 208 -21.75 25.59 13.41
N SER A 209 -22.94 25.14 13.77
CA SER A 209 -23.44 23.80 13.44
C SER A 209 -23.51 23.51 11.93
N SER A 210 -23.45 24.52 11.07
CA SER A 210 -23.34 24.35 9.61
C SER A 210 -21.93 23.93 9.18
N GLN A 211 -20.89 24.26 9.97
CA GLN A 211 -19.51 23.79 9.78
C GLN A 211 -19.31 22.33 10.26
N CYS A 212 -20.18 21.83 11.15
CA CYS A 212 -20.20 20.42 11.57
C CYS A 212 -21.12 19.54 10.72
N LYS A 213 -21.74 20.08 9.66
CA LYS A 213 -22.27 19.26 8.56
C LYS A 213 -21.09 18.82 7.70
N GLU A 214 -20.16 18.08 8.30
CA GLU A 214 -19.18 17.32 7.54
C GLU A 214 -19.91 16.58 6.43
N GLU A 215 -19.31 16.55 5.25
CA GLU A 215 -19.57 15.56 4.21
C GLU A 215 -19.20 14.18 4.79
N ALA A 216 -19.96 13.76 5.81
CA ALA A 216 -19.73 12.55 6.56
C ALA A 216 -19.82 11.41 5.55
N ALA A 217 -18.69 10.73 5.36
CA ALA A 217 -18.57 9.69 4.37
C ALA A 217 -19.75 8.73 4.47
N ILE A 218 -20.39 8.42 3.33
CA ILE A 218 -21.58 7.58 3.31
C ILE A 218 -21.19 6.22 3.87
N VAL A 219 -21.81 5.90 5.01
CA VAL A 219 -21.55 4.70 5.76
C VAL A 219 -22.34 3.55 5.13
N VAL A 220 -21.69 2.58 4.48
CA VAL A 220 -22.37 1.49 3.73
C VAL A 220 -22.07 0.11 4.32
N PRO A 221 -23.07 -0.76 4.55
CA PRO A 221 -22.87 -2.16 4.91
C PRO A 221 -22.02 -2.91 3.87
N ALA A 222 -21.01 -3.68 4.31
CA ALA A 222 -20.16 -4.45 3.40
C ALA A 222 -19.77 -5.82 3.98
N CYS A 223 -19.56 -6.79 3.09
CA CYS A 223 -19.06 -8.11 3.43
C CYS A 223 -17.57 -8.07 3.81
N SER A 224 -17.19 -8.65 4.95
CA SER A 224 -15.79 -8.69 5.43
C SER A 224 -14.85 -9.53 4.57
N SER A 225 -15.40 -10.44 3.75
CA SER A 225 -14.61 -11.32 2.88
C SER A 225 -14.43 -10.76 1.47
N CYS A 226 -15.52 -10.36 0.81
CA CYS A 226 -15.50 -9.91 -0.58
C CYS A 226 -15.66 -8.39 -0.77
N LEU A 227 -15.84 -7.64 0.32
CA LEU A 227 -16.03 -6.18 0.33
C LEU A 227 -17.24 -5.69 -0.47
N LYS A 228 -18.10 -6.59 -0.95
CA LYS A 228 -19.34 -6.24 -1.66
C LYS A 228 -20.25 -5.43 -0.73
N LYS A 229 -20.65 -4.27 -1.23
CA LYS A 229 -21.57 -3.33 -0.60
C LYS A 229 -23.01 -3.84 -0.70
N THR A 230 -23.83 -3.54 0.30
CA THR A 230 -25.28 -3.78 0.26
C THR A 230 -26.01 -2.54 0.75
N ASP A 231 -27.15 -2.21 0.13
CA ASP A 231 -27.96 -1.06 0.53
C ASP A 231 -28.70 -1.34 1.84
N ARG A 232 -28.99 -2.61 2.11
CA ARG A 232 -29.66 -3.05 3.34
C ARG A 232 -28.74 -3.93 4.18
N LYS A 233 -28.76 -3.68 5.48
CA LYS A 233 -28.03 -4.46 6.50
C LYS A 233 -28.46 -5.92 6.53
N ASP A 234 -29.73 -6.19 6.26
CA ASP A 234 -30.34 -7.52 6.33
C ASP A 234 -29.88 -8.46 5.20
N ASP A 235 -29.24 -7.92 4.17
CA ASP A 235 -28.64 -8.70 3.09
C ASP A 235 -27.30 -9.37 3.51
N LEU A 236 -26.81 -9.08 4.72
CA LEU A 236 -25.59 -9.65 5.28
C LEU A 236 -25.88 -10.46 6.55
N LYS A 237 -25.15 -11.57 6.73
CA LYS A 237 -25.24 -12.45 7.90
C LYS A 237 -24.08 -12.20 8.86
N LYS A 238 -24.38 -12.13 10.15
CA LYS A 238 -23.38 -12.00 11.22
C LYS A 238 -22.64 -13.31 11.46
N CYS A 239 -21.38 -13.20 11.90
CA CYS A 239 -20.65 -14.32 12.47
C CYS A 239 -21.35 -14.80 13.75
N GLY A 240 -21.73 -16.08 13.79
CA GLY A 240 -22.44 -16.69 14.92
C GLY A 240 -21.74 -16.53 16.28
N ARG A 241 -20.40 -16.49 16.28
CA ARG A 241 -19.59 -16.47 17.49
C ARG A 241 -19.37 -15.06 18.05
N CYS A 242 -18.85 -14.14 17.23
CA CYS A 242 -18.54 -12.79 17.70
C CYS A 242 -19.67 -11.79 17.46
N GLN A 243 -20.61 -12.06 16.55
CA GLN A 243 -21.73 -11.16 16.18
C GLN A 243 -21.32 -9.77 15.63
N MET A 244 -20.04 -9.61 15.31
CA MET A 244 -19.44 -8.30 14.99
C MET A 244 -18.93 -8.19 13.55
N VAL A 245 -18.79 -9.31 12.84
CA VAL A 245 -18.37 -9.38 11.42
C VAL A 245 -19.52 -9.86 10.56
N TRP A 246 -19.64 -9.31 9.35
CA TRP A 246 -20.76 -9.52 8.44
C TRP A 246 -20.30 -10.14 7.11
N TYR A 247 -21.09 -11.06 6.56
CA TYR A 247 -20.79 -11.78 5.33
C TYR A 247 -22.01 -11.88 4.44
N CYS A 248 -21.84 -11.89 3.11
CA CYS A 248 -22.95 -12.17 2.18
C CYS A 248 -23.61 -13.54 2.45
N GLY A 249 -22.85 -14.49 3.01
CA GLY A 249 -23.34 -15.82 3.31
C GLY A 249 -22.23 -16.74 3.80
N SER A 250 -22.56 -18.02 3.96
CA SER A 250 -21.64 -19.04 4.49
C SER A 250 -20.39 -19.25 3.63
N ALA A 251 -20.47 -19.04 2.31
CA ALA A 251 -19.31 -19.12 1.42
C ALA A 251 -18.23 -18.07 1.76
N CYS A 252 -18.64 -16.81 1.92
CA CYS A 252 -17.75 -15.72 2.34
C CYS A 252 -17.21 -15.93 3.76
N GLN A 253 -18.04 -16.43 4.68
CA GLN A 253 -17.60 -16.75 6.04
C GLN A 253 -16.55 -17.87 6.05
N LYS A 254 -16.78 -18.97 5.30
CA LYS A 254 -15.82 -20.09 5.18
C LYS A 254 -14.50 -19.64 4.57
N LYS A 255 -14.53 -18.76 3.56
CA LYS A 255 -13.35 -18.18 2.93
C LYS A 255 -12.52 -17.33 3.91
N ASP A 256 -13.18 -16.53 4.75
CA ASP A 256 -12.53 -15.65 5.72
C ASP A 256 -12.12 -16.39 7.02
N TRP A 257 -12.70 -17.57 7.29
CA TRP A 257 -12.51 -18.30 8.55
C TRP A 257 -11.05 -18.63 8.92
N PRO A 258 -10.15 -19.03 8.00
CA PRO A 258 -8.75 -19.30 8.34
C PRO A 258 -8.06 -18.12 9.04
N ASP A 259 -8.36 -16.88 8.61
CA ASP A 259 -7.87 -15.67 9.25
C ASP A 259 -8.76 -15.25 10.42
N HIS A 260 -10.09 -15.20 10.24
CA HIS A 260 -11.02 -14.71 11.26
C HIS A 260 -10.96 -15.49 12.59
N LYS A 261 -10.77 -16.81 12.53
CA LYS A 261 -10.72 -17.66 13.74
C LYS A 261 -9.56 -17.30 14.68
N LYS A 262 -8.52 -16.66 14.16
CA LYS A 262 -7.34 -16.24 14.92
C LYS A 262 -7.70 -15.24 16.01
N PHE A 263 -8.67 -14.37 15.74
CA PHE A 263 -9.07 -13.25 16.62
C PHE A 263 -10.54 -13.29 17.07
N CYS A 264 -11.37 -14.17 16.51
CA CYS A 264 -12.78 -14.30 16.87
C CYS A 264 -12.99 -14.69 18.35
N GLY A 265 -13.39 -13.72 19.19
CA GLY A 265 -13.67 -13.91 20.62
C GLY A 265 -12.42 -14.08 21.51
N LYS A 266 -11.26 -13.59 21.06
CA LYS A 266 -9.99 -13.70 21.79
C LYS A 266 -9.82 -12.59 22.84
N GLN A 267 -9.39 -12.98 24.04
CA GLN A 267 -9.13 -12.07 25.16
C GLN A 267 -7.65 -11.65 25.27
N HIS A 268 -6.74 -12.36 24.60
CA HIS A 268 -5.31 -12.03 24.59
C HIS A 268 -4.98 -11.11 23.41
N PHE A 269 -4.15 -10.10 23.63
CA PHE A 269 -3.68 -9.20 22.57
C PHE A 269 -2.35 -9.67 22.00
N ASP A 270 -2.31 -9.91 20.68
CA ASP A 270 -1.07 -10.13 19.94
C ASP A 270 -1.22 -9.57 18.51
N PRO A 271 -0.52 -8.50 18.14
CA PRO A 271 -0.68 -7.86 16.83
C PRO A 271 -0.38 -8.81 15.66
N LYS A 272 0.51 -9.80 15.83
CA LYS A 272 0.84 -10.78 14.79
C LYS A 272 -0.33 -11.73 14.51
N ILE A 273 -1.10 -12.08 15.53
CA ILE A 273 -2.31 -12.92 15.39
C ILE A 273 -3.46 -12.12 14.74
N LEU A 274 -3.50 -10.81 14.99
CA LEU A 274 -4.52 -9.91 14.45
C LEU A 274 -4.26 -9.50 12.99
N ALA A 275 -3.06 -9.75 12.47
CA ALA A 275 -2.74 -9.54 11.07
C ALA A 275 -3.26 -10.68 10.16
N PRO A 276 -3.72 -10.36 8.93
CA PRO A 276 -3.96 -11.37 7.89
C PRO A 276 -2.74 -12.26 7.68
N THR A 277 -2.95 -13.53 7.32
CA THR A 277 -1.81 -14.38 6.92
C THR A 277 -1.14 -13.80 5.68
N PRO A 278 0.20 -13.57 5.69
CA PRO A 278 0.91 -13.13 4.50
C PRO A 278 0.71 -14.14 3.37
N GLN A 279 0.26 -13.66 2.22
CA GLN A 279 0.28 -14.46 1.00
C GLN A 279 1.66 -14.25 0.39
N GLY A 280 2.47 -15.30 0.33
CA GLY A 280 3.80 -15.24 -0.28
C GLY A 280 3.71 -14.74 -1.73
N PRO A 281 4.81 -14.23 -2.30
CA PRO A 281 4.88 -14.01 -3.74
C PRO A 281 4.49 -15.32 -4.43
N ALA A 282 3.72 -15.26 -5.51
CA ALA A 282 3.39 -16.47 -6.24
C ALA A 282 4.69 -17.05 -6.81
N GLU A 283 5.10 -18.20 -6.29
CA GLU A 283 6.15 -19.00 -6.90
C GLU A 283 5.68 -19.39 -8.30
N PHE A 284 6.44 -19.01 -9.31
CA PHE A 284 6.20 -19.41 -10.70
C PHE A 284 7.52 -19.91 -11.29
N ILE A 285 7.43 -20.81 -12.27
CA ILE A 285 8.57 -21.54 -12.84
C ILE A 285 9.71 -20.62 -13.32
N GLY A 286 9.38 -19.39 -13.77
CA GLY A 286 10.34 -18.40 -14.25
C GLY A 286 10.94 -17.45 -13.18
N CYS A 287 10.65 -17.64 -11.89
CA CYS A 287 11.26 -16.87 -10.81
C CYS A 287 12.39 -17.66 -10.14
N PRO A 288 13.66 -17.29 -10.32
CA PRO A 288 14.77 -18.04 -9.74
C PRO A 288 14.89 -17.82 -8.23
N ALA A 289 15.58 -18.73 -7.54
CA ALA A 289 16.06 -18.47 -6.19
C ALA A 289 17.06 -17.29 -6.20
N VAL A 290 17.04 -16.49 -5.12
CA VAL A 290 17.98 -15.38 -4.96
C VAL A 290 19.34 -15.94 -4.58
N VAL A 291 20.40 -15.46 -5.24
CA VAL A 291 21.79 -15.76 -4.86
C VAL A 291 22.15 -14.98 -3.61
N ASP A 292 22.85 -15.63 -2.68
CA ASP A 292 23.26 -15.04 -1.40
C ASP A 292 23.93 -13.67 -1.60
N GLY A 293 23.42 -12.67 -0.87
CA GLY A 293 23.92 -11.29 -0.90
C GLY A 293 23.23 -10.36 -1.92
N PHE A 294 22.45 -10.89 -2.87
CA PHE A 294 21.67 -10.04 -3.77
C PHE A 294 20.33 -9.63 -3.13
N ILE A 295 20.04 -8.32 -3.13
CA ILE A 295 18.78 -7.78 -2.62
C ILE A 295 17.96 -7.26 -3.80
N ARG A 296 16.84 -7.94 -4.07
CA ARG A 296 15.88 -7.49 -5.07
C ARG A 296 15.24 -6.17 -4.66
N THR A 297 15.22 -5.20 -5.57
CA THR A 297 14.65 -3.88 -5.36
C THR A 297 13.10 -3.95 -5.30
N PRO A 298 12.44 -2.90 -4.79
CA PRO A 298 10.99 -2.71 -4.95
C PRO A 298 10.45 -2.92 -6.35
N ALA A 299 11.08 -2.21 -7.27
CA ALA A 299 10.76 -2.20 -8.67
C ALA A 299 10.85 -3.63 -9.26
N LEU A 300 11.88 -4.40 -8.90
CA LEU A 300 12.05 -5.80 -9.32
C LEU A 300 11.01 -6.75 -8.71
N TRP A 301 10.64 -6.56 -7.46
CA TRP A 301 9.58 -7.36 -6.83
C TRP A 301 8.22 -7.13 -7.50
N ARG A 302 7.91 -5.89 -7.89
CA ARG A 302 6.72 -5.57 -8.70
C ARG A 302 6.77 -6.27 -10.05
N GLN A 303 7.94 -6.27 -10.69
CA GLN A 303 8.15 -6.94 -11.97
C GLN A 303 7.93 -8.45 -11.89
N ILE A 304 8.50 -9.11 -10.89
CA ILE A 304 8.31 -10.54 -10.61
C ILE A 304 6.82 -10.84 -10.35
N PHE A 305 6.12 -9.97 -9.63
CA PHE A 305 4.69 -10.13 -9.38
C PHE A 305 3.84 -10.07 -10.65
N TYR A 306 4.14 -9.17 -11.59
CA TYR A 306 3.42 -9.15 -12.88
C TYR A 306 3.70 -10.42 -13.68
N LEU A 307 4.94 -10.90 -13.69
CA LEU A 307 5.36 -12.14 -14.36
C LEU A 307 4.86 -13.43 -13.69
N SER A 308 4.26 -13.32 -12.50
CA SER A 308 3.65 -14.46 -11.82
C SER A 308 2.19 -14.69 -12.23
N LYS A 309 1.61 -13.83 -13.07
CA LYS A 309 0.19 -13.90 -13.42
C LYS A 309 -0.04 -14.84 -14.60
N PRO A 310 -1.18 -15.55 -14.70
CA PRO A 310 -1.43 -16.48 -15.80
C PRO A 310 -1.35 -15.82 -17.19
N ASP A 311 -1.82 -14.58 -17.30
CA ASP A 311 -1.76 -13.76 -18.52
C ASP A 311 -0.35 -13.22 -18.83
N SER A 312 0.63 -13.42 -17.95
CA SER A 312 2.01 -12.99 -18.18
C SER A 312 2.84 -13.97 -19.00
N GLN A 313 2.33 -15.16 -19.34
CA GLN A 313 3.03 -16.13 -20.20
C GLN A 313 3.32 -15.60 -21.62
N ILE A 314 2.62 -14.54 -22.03
CA ILE A 314 2.86 -13.81 -23.28
C ILE A 314 3.76 -12.58 -23.09
N SER A 315 4.12 -12.23 -21.86
CA SER A 315 4.88 -11.05 -21.51
C SER A 315 6.19 -11.40 -20.82
N ASP A 316 7.31 -11.31 -21.54
CA ASP A 316 8.62 -11.68 -20.98
C ASP A 316 9.20 -10.59 -20.07
N TYR A 317 8.72 -9.34 -20.18
CA TYR A 317 9.03 -8.23 -19.28
C TYR A 317 7.94 -7.16 -19.41
N HIS A 318 7.45 -6.62 -18.31
CA HIS A 318 6.50 -5.50 -18.27
C HIS A 318 7.26 -4.17 -18.19
N PHE A 319 6.91 -3.22 -19.06
CA PHE A 319 7.41 -1.85 -19.02
C PHE A 319 6.26 -0.89 -18.72
N ASP A 320 6.42 -0.01 -17.75
CA ASP A 320 5.40 0.99 -17.41
C ASP A 320 5.26 2.02 -18.55
N THR A 321 4.04 2.22 -19.05
CA THR A 321 3.76 3.22 -20.11
C THR A 321 3.07 4.44 -19.54
N THR A 322 2.09 4.21 -18.67
CA THR A 322 1.33 5.21 -17.92
C THR A 322 0.93 4.61 -16.57
N PRO A 323 0.51 5.42 -15.58
CA PRO A 323 0.04 4.90 -14.30
C PRO A 323 -0.98 3.76 -14.47
N GLY A 324 -0.69 2.61 -13.86
CA GLY A 324 -1.51 1.41 -13.94
C GLY A 324 -1.50 0.64 -15.28
N HIS A 325 -0.70 1.04 -16.27
CA HIS A 325 -0.61 0.36 -17.57
C HIS A 325 0.82 -0.02 -17.91
N THR A 326 0.98 -1.27 -18.33
CA THR A 326 2.27 -1.82 -18.76
C THR A 326 2.18 -2.38 -20.17
N THR A 327 3.29 -2.32 -20.91
CA THR A 327 3.48 -2.98 -22.22
C THR A 327 4.54 -4.08 -22.10
N SER A 328 4.68 -4.92 -23.13
CA SER A 328 5.71 -5.97 -23.21
C SER A 328 6.36 -5.95 -24.59
N ILE A 329 7.66 -6.21 -24.63
CA ILE A 329 8.46 -6.16 -25.86
C ILE A 329 8.21 -7.37 -26.76
N PHE A 330 8.04 -8.57 -26.20
CA PHE A 330 8.08 -9.81 -26.98
C PHE A 330 6.70 -10.36 -27.38
N SER A 331 5.61 -9.87 -26.79
CA SER A 331 4.24 -10.27 -27.18
C SER A 331 3.85 -9.78 -28.58
N ARG A 332 4.52 -8.75 -29.12
CA ARG A 332 4.06 -7.99 -30.30
C ARG A 332 4.95 -8.09 -31.54
N TYR A 333 6.15 -8.66 -31.45
CA TYR A 333 7.03 -8.87 -32.61
C TYR A 333 7.29 -10.35 -32.86
N PRO A 334 7.38 -10.79 -34.13
CA PRO A 334 8.06 -12.03 -34.48
C PRO A 334 9.56 -11.84 -34.24
N CYS A 335 9.96 -11.82 -32.97
CA CYS A 335 11.37 -11.85 -32.60
C CYS A 335 11.90 -13.25 -32.93
N ASN A 336 13.14 -13.32 -33.41
CA ASN A 336 13.83 -14.60 -33.59
C ASN A 336 13.78 -15.37 -32.24
N GLU A 337 13.33 -16.62 -32.25
CA GLU A 337 13.25 -17.47 -31.04
C GLU A 337 14.56 -17.45 -30.24
N SER A 338 15.69 -17.31 -30.93
CA SER A 338 17.02 -17.17 -30.32
C SER A 338 17.17 -15.90 -29.48
N PHE A 339 16.67 -14.74 -29.92
CA PHE A 339 16.75 -13.50 -29.14
C PHE A 339 15.87 -13.57 -27.90
N ARG A 340 14.66 -14.12 -28.04
CA ARG A 340 13.75 -14.34 -26.90
C ARG A 340 14.36 -15.27 -25.86
N ALA A 341 14.97 -16.37 -26.30
CA ALA A 341 15.63 -17.32 -25.40
C ALA A 341 16.82 -16.67 -24.65
N VAL A 342 17.66 -15.89 -25.33
CA VAL A 342 18.76 -15.15 -24.69
C VAL A 342 18.23 -14.14 -23.68
N PHE A 343 17.17 -13.41 -24.01
CA PHE A 343 16.54 -12.45 -23.11
C PHE A 343 16.02 -13.13 -21.83
N LEU A 344 15.33 -14.25 -21.96
CA LEU A 344 14.76 -14.98 -20.81
C LEU A 344 15.84 -15.51 -19.87
N VAL A 345 16.93 -16.05 -20.42
CA VAL A 345 18.08 -16.49 -19.62
C VAL A 345 18.77 -15.31 -18.94
N ALA A 346 18.95 -14.20 -19.65
CA ALA A 346 19.50 -12.97 -19.05
C ALA A 346 18.60 -12.44 -17.93
N ARG A 347 17.27 -12.43 -18.13
CA ARG A 347 16.27 -12.06 -17.11
C ARG A 347 16.38 -12.93 -15.87
N ARG A 348 16.48 -14.25 -16.03
CA ARG A 348 16.66 -15.18 -14.90
C ARG A 348 17.93 -14.83 -14.13
N ARG A 349 19.08 -14.67 -14.81
CA ARG A 349 20.35 -14.32 -14.16
C ARG A 349 20.28 -12.97 -13.44
N ALA A 350 19.68 -11.96 -14.07
CA ALA A 350 19.48 -10.65 -13.47
C ALA A 350 18.58 -10.73 -12.22
N MET A 351 17.46 -11.46 -12.26
CA MET A 351 16.56 -11.64 -11.11
C MET A 351 17.17 -12.47 -9.97
N ALA A 352 18.09 -13.38 -10.28
CA ALA A 352 18.75 -14.23 -9.30
C ALA A 352 19.88 -13.50 -8.57
N SER A 353 20.72 -12.73 -9.29
CA SER A 353 21.97 -12.21 -8.75
C SER A 353 22.27 -10.74 -9.05
N GLY A 354 21.42 -10.04 -9.81
CA GLY A 354 21.71 -8.68 -10.26
C GLY A 354 22.86 -8.63 -11.27
N SER A 355 23.08 -9.70 -12.04
CA SER A 355 24.16 -9.79 -13.02
C SER A 355 24.15 -8.62 -14.02
N VAL A 356 25.11 -7.70 -13.89
CA VAL A 356 25.27 -6.53 -14.77
C VAL A 356 25.38 -6.92 -16.26
N PRO A 357 26.17 -7.93 -16.66
CA PRO A 357 26.20 -8.38 -18.05
C PRO A 357 24.82 -8.85 -18.56
N ALA A 358 24.04 -9.51 -17.72
CA ALA A 358 22.70 -9.96 -18.07
C ALA A 358 21.73 -8.79 -18.22
N ILE A 359 21.79 -7.80 -17.32
CA ILE A 359 20.96 -6.59 -17.39
C ILE A 359 21.29 -5.78 -18.65
N HIS A 360 22.58 -5.58 -18.97
CA HIS A 360 22.98 -4.90 -20.21
C HIS A 360 22.54 -5.67 -21.46
N THR A 361 22.57 -7.01 -21.42
CA THR A 361 22.06 -7.84 -22.52
C THR A 361 20.55 -7.67 -22.70
N MET A 362 19.79 -7.66 -21.60
CA MET A 362 18.35 -7.39 -21.64
C MET A 362 18.06 -6.00 -22.21
N PHE A 363 18.78 -4.98 -21.76
CA PHE A 363 18.64 -3.61 -22.26
C PHE A 363 18.92 -3.52 -23.76
N GLY A 364 20.05 -4.08 -24.21
CA GLY A 364 20.42 -4.05 -25.63
C GLY A 364 19.43 -4.78 -26.54
N ILE A 365 18.83 -5.89 -26.09
CA ILE A 365 17.76 -6.57 -26.82
C ILE A 365 16.47 -5.73 -26.80
N ALA A 366 16.12 -5.16 -25.65
CA ALA A 366 14.92 -4.35 -25.48
C ALA A 366 14.91 -3.08 -26.36
N THR A 367 16.09 -2.51 -26.62
CA THR A 367 16.27 -1.30 -27.42
C THR A 367 16.76 -1.59 -28.85
N TYR A 368 16.84 -2.86 -29.25
CA TYR A 368 17.41 -3.24 -30.54
C TYR A 368 16.63 -2.64 -31.71
N GLY A 369 17.34 -1.91 -32.58
CA GLY A 369 16.76 -1.30 -33.77
C GLY A 369 15.92 -0.04 -33.52
N ALA A 370 15.93 0.49 -32.29
CA ALA A 370 15.28 1.76 -31.97
C ALA A 370 16.22 2.96 -32.19
N GLU A 371 15.69 4.02 -32.79
CA GLU A 371 16.36 5.31 -32.90
C GLU A 371 15.98 6.22 -31.71
N ASP A 372 16.88 7.12 -31.31
CA ASP A 372 16.61 8.09 -30.25
C ASP A 372 15.37 8.94 -30.55
N GLY A 373 14.40 8.96 -29.62
CA GLY A 373 13.14 9.69 -29.76
C GLY A 373 11.99 8.90 -30.40
N VAL A 374 12.22 7.65 -30.83
CA VAL A 374 11.17 6.75 -31.32
C VAL A 374 10.65 5.89 -30.17
N THR A 375 9.32 5.82 -30.02
CA THR A 375 8.69 4.91 -29.04
C THR A 375 8.75 3.48 -29.53
N ILE A 376 9.35 2.59 -28.74
CA ILE A 376 9.26 1.14 -28.88
C ILE A 376 8.01 0.71 -28.11
N HIS A 377 6.95 0.27 -28.79
CA HIS A 377 5.76 -0.28 -28.11
C HIS A 377 5.14 0.63 -27.03
N ASP A 378 5.06 1.93 -27.32
CA ASP A 378 4.53 2.97 -26.42
C ASP A 378 5.47 3.37 -25.26
N VAL A 379 6.74 2.90 -25.26
CA VAL A 379 7.79 3.34 -24.34
C VAL A 379 9.03 3.87 -25.07
N THR A 380 9.68 4.88 -24.51
CA THR A 380 10.94 5.44 -25.01
C THR A 380 12.14 4.64 -24.51
N ILE A 381 13.29 4.71 -25.21
CA ILE A 381 14.56 4.13 -24.74
C ILE A 381 14.91 4.62 -23.33
N GLU A 382 14.65 5.89 -23.04
CA GLU A 382 14.88 6.50 -21.75
C GLU A 382 14.00 5.89 -20.64
N GLN A 383 12.72 5.62 -20.92
CA GLN A 383 11.83 4.92 -19.98
C GLN A 383 12.32 3.49 -19.72
N VAL A 384 12.72 2.76 -20.78
CA VAL A 384 13.29 1.41 -20.66
C VAL A 384 14.56 1.43 -19.79
N ARG A 385 15.45 2.40 -20.02
CA ARG A 385 16.68 2.58 -19.26
C ARG A 385 16.40 2.85 -17.78
N ARG A 386 15.60 3.89 -17.48
CA ARG A 386 15.23 4.26 -16.10
C ARG A 386 14.58 3.10 -15.35
N GLN A 387 13.73 2.33 -16.03
CA GLN A 387 13.10 1.17 -15.42
C GLN A 387 14.12 0.08 -15.06
N PHE A 388 15.07 -0.28 -15.94
CA PHE A 388 16.11 -1.24 -15.57
C PHE A 388 17.03 -0.75 -14.45
N GLU A 389 17.39 0.53 -14.47
CA GLU A 389 18.18 1.15 -13.40
C GLU A 389 17.44 1.09 -12.05
N GLY A 390 16.14 1.36 -12.05
CA GLY A 390 15.28 1.24 -10.86
C GLY A 390 15.11 -0.22 -10.40
N ASP A 391 14.86 -1.14 -11.34
CA ASP A 391 14.66 -2.56 -11.09
C ASP A 391 15.93 -3.21 -10.50
N TYR A 392 17.13 -2.84 -10.96
CA TYR A 392 18.36 -3.52 -10.54
C TYR A 392 19.32 -2.65 -9.70
N ARG A 393 19.01 -1.37 -9.47
CA ARG A 393 19.90 -0.39 -8.79
C ARG A 393 21.29 -0.34 -9.45
N ILE A 394 21.30 -0.17 -10.77
CA ILE A 394 22.52 0.01 -11.56
C ILE A 394 22.45 1.30 -12.36
N GLU A 395 23.56 1.73 -12.94
CA GLU A 395 23.60 2.79 -13.94
C GLU A 395 23.91 2.21 -15.32
N ILE A 396 23.08 2.52 -16.31
CA ILE A 396 23.25 2.09 -17.69
C ILE A 396 23.75 3.29 -18.50
N THR A 397 25.07 3.31 -18.71
CA THR A 397 25.76 4.34 -19.50
C THR A 397 26.63 3.67 -20.55
N PRO A 398 27.06 4.39 -21.61
CA PRO A 398 28.01 3.84 -22.58
C PRO A 398 29.29 3.32 -21.91
N ALA A 399 29.75 3.98 -20.84
CA ALA A 399 30.93 3.56 -20.08
C ALA A 399 30.67 2.28 -19.29
N SER A 400 29.53 2.18 -18.59
CA SER A 400 29.22 0.98 -17.80
C SER A 400 29.04 -0.25 -18.70
N ILE A 401 28.41 -0.09 -19.88
CA ILE A 401 28.27 -1.14 -20.88
C ILE A 401 29.63 -1.63 -21.38
N GLN A 402 30.56 -0.72 -21.71
CA GLN A 402 31.89 -1.07 -22.21
C GLN A 402 32.76 -1.76 -21.15
N SER A 403 32.64 -1.36 -19.88
CA SER A 403 33.42 -1.92 -18.77
C SER A 403 32.89 -3.24 -18.23
N ALA A 404 31.65 -3.62 -18.55
CA ALA A 404 31.03 -4.82 -18.03
C ALA A 404 31.67 -6.09 -18.61
N GLU A 405 31.72 -7.15 -17.81
CA GLU A 405 32.11 -8.46 -18.31
C GLU A 405 31.18 -8.92 -19.45
N PRO A 406 31.67 -9.68 -20.44
CA PRO A 406 30.82 -10.19 -21.50
C PRO A 406 29.74 -11.12 -20.96
N PHE A 407 28.55 -11.04 -21.54
CA PHE A 407 27.49 -12.01 -21.24
C PHE A 407 27.89 -13.42 -21.70
N SER A 408 27.90 -14.36 -20.77
CA SER A 408 28.16 -15.77 -21.08
C SER A 408 26.97 -16.38 -21.83
N GLN A 409 27.25 -17.18 -22.85
CA GLN A 409 26.20 -17.81 -23.65
C GLN A 409 25.27 -18.69 -22.78
N PRO A 410 23.97 -18.78 -23.11
CA PRO A 410 23.05 -19.68 -22.44
C PRO A 410 23.51 -21.14 -22.49
N THR A 411 23.43 -21.84 -21.37
CA THR A 411 23.68 -23.28 -21.32
C THR A 411 22.46 -24.06 -21.85
N PRO A 412 22.65 -25.31 -22.31
CA PRO A 412 21.52 -26.16 -22.72
C PRO A 412 20.46 -26.35 -21.63
N GLN A 413 20.88 -26.39 -20.36
CA GLN A 413 19.97 -26.52 -19.22
C GLN A 413 19.10 -25.27 -19.05
N GLU A 414 19.70 -24.08 -19.05
CA GLU A 414 18.95 -22.82 -18.91
C GLU A 414 17.92 -22.64 -20.04
N LEU A 415 18.29 -23.01 -21.27
CA LEU A 415 17.38 -22.95 -22.42
C LEU A 415 16.18 -23.90 -22.26
N GLU A 416 16.40 -25.07 -21.68
CA GLU A 416 15.32 -26.04 -21.43
C GLU A 416 14.37 -25.56 -20.32
N GLU A 417 14.92 -24.98 -19.26
CA GLU A 417 14.12 -24.42 -18.16
C GLU A 417 13.25 -23.24 -18.63
N GLU A 418 13.75 -22.39 -19.54
CA GLU A 418 12.95 -21.31 -20.12
C GLU A 418 11.90 -21.81 -21.10
N ARG A 419 12.18 -22.86 -21.89
CA ARG A 419 11.16 -23.50 -22.73
C ARG A 419 10.00 -24.04 -21.90
N SER A 420 10.29 -24.66 -20.75
CA SER A 420 9.25 -25.13 -19.82
C SER A 420 8.43 -23.99 -19.19
N TYR A 421 8.97 -22.77 -19.09
CA TYR A 421 8.22 -21.61 -18.62
C TYR A 421 7.23 -21.08 -19.68
N LEU A 422 7.57 -21.23 -20.96
CA LEU A 422 6.77 -20.76 -22.10
C LEU A 422 5.70 -21.75 -22.57
N SER A 423 5.81 -23.02 -22.18
CA SER A 423 4.84 -24.09 -22.46
C SER A 423 3.72 -24.13 -21.42
#